data_AF-A0A968DSA7-F1
#
_entry.id   AF-A0A968DSA7-F1
#
_cell.length_a   1.000
_cell.length_b   1.000
_cell.length_c   1.000
_cell.angle_alpha   90.00
_cell.angle_beta   90.00
_cell.angle_gamma   90.00
#
_symmetry.space_group_name_H-M   'P 1'
#
loop_
_entity.id
_entity.type
_entity.pdbx_description
1 polymer ?
#
loop_
_entity_poly.entity_id
_entity_poly.type
_entity_poly.pdbx_seq_one_letter_code
_entity_poly.pdbx_strand_id
1 'polypeptide(L)'
;MLHIKGIKHLDEIKELFTVEAKGAETILDVFERMFKSIRIHQFDALKRCGYLPSDILKVLLYLPFLGVATIRGLYHSGCANITEAEKDVYYRLKNNPWIHWRNLLFAFAKRFRKLSEQKGDRDLDTEQIRCLIIDDSTCPKRGRKLEFIGKVFDHVYRHWVLGFKALALAYWDGKSLVPLDFSLHNEKGKNKKRPYGLTRLQLKKRFSKERESKSPAVKRVRELSANKISNAIRMIKRAVKHGFMAEYVLTDSWFMVHTFIAGIRQIKNGALHVLGACRLDKRKYLFDGAEYTAKELLNKFKGQKKRSRKVRALYVELIVTYKGVPVKLFFSRYAKQKSWHLVLTTDLELSFNKAIEIYSHRWTIEVMFKEAKQHLNFGKGQANDFDSQIADITISMMQYIVLALHKRFAAYESIGALFRASKQYFLEATLAKRLWGFLLQVLQQITDLFEIDFELLMTKMLNEKELEERMFKIVQALTQSSQLAAP
;
A
#
# COMPACT_ATOMS: atom_id res chain seq x y z
N MET A 1 -5.16 2.98 43.89
CA MET A 1 -4.42 2.82 42.61
C MET A 1 -4.60 1.39 42.12
N LEU A 2 -5.69 1.10 41.40
CA LEU A 2 -5.79 -0.16 40.69
C LEU A 2 -4.86 -0.08 39.46
N HIS A 3 -3.84 -0.94 39.44
CA HIS A 3 -3.06 -1.19 38.24
C HIS A 3 -4.01 -1.64 37.14
N ILE A 4 -4.29 -0.76 36.19
CA ILE A 4 -4.88 -1.14 34.90
C ILE A 4 -3.84 -2.08 34.28
N LYS A 5 -4.01 -3.38 34.48
CA LYS A 5 -3.33 -4.40 33.69
C LYS A 5 -3.64 -4.05 32.24
N GLY A 6 -2.61 -3.77 31.45
CA GLY A 6 -2.82 -3.52 30.05
C GLY A 6 -3.37 -4.79 29.39
N ILE A 7 -4.05 -4.57 28.28
CA ILE A 7 -4.70 -5.64 27.53
C ILE A 7 -3.64 -6.65 27.09
N LYS A 8 -3.71 -7.87 27.61
CA LYS A 8 -2.72 -8.92 27.36
C LYS A 8 -2.95 -9.62 26.04
N HIS A 9 -4.20 -9.63 25.56
CA HIS A 9 -4.59 -10.31 24.33
C HIS A 9 -5.46 -9.41 23.43
N LEU A 10 -5.19 -9.45 22.12
CA LEU A 10 -5.99 -8.75 21.10
C LEU A 10 -7.46 -9.19 21.04
N ASP A 11 -7.82 -10.31 21.64
CA ASP A 11 -9.22 -10.74 21.74
C ASP A 11 -9.99 -9.90 22.78
N GLU A 12 -9.33 -9.30 23.79
CA GLU A 12 -9.95 -8.36 24.75
C GLU A 12 -10.30 -7.00 24.09
N ILE A 13 -9.70 -6.70 22.93
CA ILE A 13 -10.05 -5.54 22.10
C ILE A 13 -11.41 -5.77 21.41
N LYS A 14 -11.85 -7.03 21.20
CA LYS A 14 -13.13 -7.34 20.54
C LYS A 14 -14.35 -7.00 21.38
N GLU A 15 -14.34 -7.40 22.65
CA GLU A 15 -15.48 -7.21 23.56
C GLU A 15 -15.76 -5.72 23.82
N LEU A 16 -14.75 -4.86 23.66
CA LEU A 16 -14.88 -3.42 23.78
C LEU A 16 -15.48 -2.72 22.54
N PHE A 17 -15.58 -3.42 21.39
CA PHE A 17 -15.95 -2.82 20.09
C PHE A 17 -17.17 -3.48 19.42
N THR A 18 -17.86 -4.38 20.11
CA THR A 18 -19.19 -4.85 19.74
C THR A 18 -20.24 -3.78 20.02
N VAL A 19 -20.16 -2.66 19.30
CA VAL A 19 -21.35 -1.88 19.00
C VAL A 19 -21.96 -2.57 17.79
N GLU A 20 -23.13 -3.19 17.98
CA GLU A 20 -23.92 -3.81 16.91
C GLU A 20 -24.32 -2.76 15.86
N ALA A 21 -23.40 -2.46 14.94
CA ALA A 21 -23.74 -1.87 13.66
C ALA A 21 -24.40 -2.99 12.84
N LYS A 22 -25.72 -3.13 12.99
CA LYS A 22 -26.55 -4.08 12.23
C LYS A 22 -26.11 -4.13 10.75
N GLY A 23 -25.48 -5.25 10.36
CA GLY A 23 -25.34 -5.68 8.97
C GLY A 23 -24.14 -5.20 8.14
N ALA A 24 -23.27 -4.30 8.62
CA ALA A 24 -22.11 -3.82 7.85
C ALA A 24 -20.77 -4.42 8.34
N GLU A 25 -19.96 -4.99 7.45
CA GLU A 25 -18.63 -5.53 7.77
C GLU A 25 -17.68 -4.40 8.21
N THR A 26 -17.14 -4.47 9.43
CA THR A 26 -16.22 -3.44 9.95
C THR A 26 -14.81 -3.63 9.38
N ILE A 27 -13.96 -2.60 9.49
CA ILE A 27 -12.55 -2.73 9.11
C ILE A 27 -11.79 -3.73 9.99
N LEU A 28 -12.18 -3.89 11.26
CA LEU A 28 -11.60 -4.89 12.16
C LEU A 28 -11.90 -6.31 11.68
N ASP A 29 -13.12 -6.57 11.23
CA ASP A 29 -13.50 -7.87 10.65
C ASP A 29 -12.63 -8.22 9.43
N VAL A 30 -12.37 -7.23 8.58
CA VAL A 30 -11.50 -7.40 7.40
C VAL A 30 -10.06 -7.68 7.84
N PHE A 31 -9.55 -6.97 8.85
CA PHE A 31 -8.24 -7.24 9.42
C PHE A 31 -8.16 -8.66 9.97
N GLU A 32 -9.12 -9.12 10.76
CA GLU A 32 -9.14 -10.47 11.31
C GLU A 32 -9.15 -11.54 10.23
N ARG A 33 -10.00 -11.38 9.22
CA ARG A 33 -10.05 -12.29 8.07
C ARG A 33 -8.72 -12.34 7.35
N MET A 34 -8.06 -11.20 7.18
CA MET A 34 -6.71 -11.13 6.61
C MET A 34 -5.71 -11.88 7.49
N PHE A 35 -5.73 -11.72 8.81
CA PHE A 35 -4.76 -12.34 9.71
C PHE A 35 -4.97 -13.85 9.93
N LYS A 36 -6.21 -14.35 9.94
CA LYS A 36 -6.58 -15.74 10.33
C LYS A 36 -5.88 -16.87 9.57
N SER A 37 -5.36 -16.64 8.37
CA SER A 37 -4.72 -17.71 7.55
C SER A 37 -3.40 -17.33 6.90
N ILE A 38 -2.86 -16.16 7.25
CA ILE A 38 -1.49 -15.84 6.85
C ILE A 38 -0.59 -16.76 7.68
N ARG A 39 0.44 -17.36 7.05
CA ARG A 39 1.43 -18.22 7.75
C ARG A 39 2.34 -17.35 8.63
N ILE A 40 1.74 -16.71 9.62
CA ILE A 40 2.35 -15.79 10.56
C ILE A 40 3.32 -16.54 11.48
N HIS A 41 3.16 -17.85 11.66
CA HIS A 41 4.09 -18.67 12.45
C HIS A 41 5.56 -18.52 12.01
N GLN A 42 5.85 -18.33 10.71
CA GLN A 42 7.24 -18.07 10.26
C GLN A 42 7.74 -16.68 10.64
N PHE A 43 6.83 -15.71 10.76
CA PHE A 43 7.12 -14.36 11.22
C PHE A 43 7.29 -14.34 12.75
N ASP A 44 6.45 -15.09 13.48
CA ASP A 44 6.51 -15.21 14.93
C ASP A 44 7.67 -16.07 15.43
N ALA A 45 8.18 -16.99 14.62
CA ALA A 45 9.41 -17.73 14.89
C ALA A 45 10.65 -16.83 15.03
N LEU A 46 10.58 -15.55 14.62
CA LEU A 46 11.64 -14.56 14.87
C LEU A 46 11.63 -14.01 16.31
N LYS A 47 10.63 -14.36 17.12
CA LYS A 47 10.56 -13.99 18.53
C LYS A 47 11.73 -14.59 19.29
N ARG A 48 12.45 -13.75 20.04
CA ARG A 48 13.46 -14.18 21.02
C ARG A 48 12.92 -14.11 22.44
N CYS A 49 12.26 -13.00 22.78
CA CYS A 49 11.64 -12.76 24.08
C CYS A 49 10.53 -11.68 23.95
N GLY A 50 9.67 -11.53 24.97
CA GLY A 50 8.66 -10.47 25.01
C GLY A 50 7.42 -10.76 24.13
N TYR A 51 7.07 -9.81 23.26
CA TYR A 51 5.85 -9.86 22.44
C TYR A 51 6.01 -10.70 21.16
N LEU A 52 4.90 -11.22 20.63
CA LEU A 52 4.89 -11.83 19.31
C LEU A 52 5.07 -10.76 18.23
N PRO A 53 5.95 -10.96 17.24
CA PRO A 53 6.10 -10.07 16.09
C PRO A 53 4.78 -9.70 15.41
N SER A 54 3.86 -10.67 15.30
CA SER A 54 2.54 -10.49 14.70
C SER A 54 1.63 -9.52 15.43
N ASP A 55 1.66 -9.53 16.76
CA ASP A 55 0.87 -8.60 17.58
C ASP A 55 1.39 -7.17 17.44
N ILE A 56 2.72 -7.00 17.46
CA ILE A 56 3.36 -5.71 17.19
C ILE A 56 3.03 -5.21 15.77
N LEU A 57 3.00 -6.11 14.78
CA LEU A 57 2.62 -5.78 13.41
C LEU A 57 1.15 -5.34 13.31
N LYS A 58 0.21 -5.98 14.02
CA LYS A 58 -1.21 -5.58 14.03
C LYS A 58 -1.35 -4.15 14.52
N VAL A 59 -0.70 -3.78 15.63
CA VAL A 59 -0.71 -2.40 16.14
C VAL A 59 -0.15 -1.43 15.09
N LEU A 60 0.97 -1.75 14.44
CA LEU A 60 1.53 -0.92 13.36
C LEU A 60 0.57 -0.75 12.19
N LEU A 61 -0.20 -1.79 11.85
CA LEU A 61 -1.22 -1.70 10.79
C LEU A 61 -2.39 -0.81 11.21
N TYR A 62 -2.78 -0.79 12.47
CA TYR A 62 -3.89 0.04 12.98
C TYR A 62 -3.53 1.53 13.12
N LEU A 63 -2.25 1.88 13.26
CA LEU A 63 -1.82 3.27 13.54
C LEU A 63 -2.53 4.34 12.69
N PRO A 64 -2.59 4.25 11.35
CA PRO A 64 -3.23 5.31 10.55
C PRO A 64 -4.73 5.43 10.82
N PHE A 65 -5.40 4.33 11.12
CA PHE A 65 -6.83 4.28 11.42
C PHE A 65 -7.14 4.83 12.81
N LEU A 66 -6.19 4.71 13.75
CA LEU A 66 -6.24 5.36 15.06
C LEU A 66 -6.01 6.89 14.98
N GLY A 67 -5.78 7.45 13.78
CA GLY A 67 -5.42 8.85 13.61
C GLY A 67 -3.99 9.17 14.06
N VAL A 68 -3.15 8.16 14.28
CA VAL A 68 -1.79 8.29 14.79
C VAL A 68 -0.78 8.03 13.66
N ALA A 69 0.03 9.03 13.33
CA ALA A 69 0.96 8.92 12.21
C ALA A 69 2.29 8.20 12.52
N THR A 70 2.68 8.10 13.79
CA THR A 70 4.00 7.56 14.19
C THR A 70 3.94 6.80 15.51
N ILE A 71 4.91 5.92 15.76
CA ILE A 71 5.08 5.24 17.05
C ILE A 71 5.20 6.26 18.18
N ARG A 72 5.94 7.37 17.99
CA ARG A 72 6.00 8.44 18.99
C ARG A 72 4.62 9.03 19.25
N GLY A 73 3.86 9.29 18.19
CA GLY A 73 2.49 9.79 18.28
C GLY A 73 1.56 8.86 19.06
N LEU A 74 1.78 7.54 19.02
CA LEU A 74 0.98 6.57 19.77
C LEU A 74 1.07 6.86 21.27
N TYR A 75 2.27 7.00 21.81
CA TYR A 75 2.50 7.26 23.24
C TYR A 75 2.18 8.70 23.68
N HIS A 76 2.07 9.65 22.74
CA HIS A 76 1.64 11.02 23.04
C HIS A 76 0.16 11.24 22.74
N SER A 77 -0.56 10.18 22.36
CA SER A 77 -2.01 10.18 22.15
C SER A 77 -2.66 9.37 23.26
N GLY A 78 -3.96 9.57 23.50
CA GLY A 78 -4.69 8.69 24.41
C GLY A 78 -4.98 7.29 23.83
N CYS A 79 -4.20 6.84 22.84
CA CYS A 79 -4.19 5.48 22.30
C CYS A 79 -3.01 4.65 22.84
N ALA A 80 -2.20 5.21 23.75
CA ALA A 80 -1.07 4.51 24.36
C ALA A 80 -1.49 3.17 25.00
N ASN A 81 -2.68 3.14 25.63
CA ASN A 81 -3.19 1.97 26.37
C ASN A 81 -3.77 0.86 25.46
N ILE A 82 -3.56 0.92 24.14
CA ILE A 82 -3.91 -0.17 23.21
C ILE A 82 -2.89 -1.32 23.28
N THR A 83 -1.72 -1.07 23.86
CA THR A 83 -0.59 -1.99 23.89
C THR A 83 0.23 -1.77 25.16
N GLU A 84 0.66 -2.85 25.81
CA GLU A 84 1.69 -2.79 26.87
C GLU A 84 3.12 -2.71 26.31
N ALA A 85 3.31 -3.07 25.03
CA ALA A 85 4.62 -3.00 24.40
C ALA A 85 5.10 -1.55 24.33
N GLU A 86 6.36 -1.33 24.70
CA GLU A 86 7.03 -0.02 24.66
C GLU A 86 7.58 0.33 23.28
N LYS A 87 7.92 1.62 23.08
CA LYS A 87 8.32 2.18 21.77
C LYS A 87 9.44 1.41 21.09
N ASP A 88 10.40 0.90 21.85
CA ASP A 88 11.60 0.24 21.33
C ASP A 88 11.29 -1.12 20.72
N VAL A 89 10.20 -1.77 21.13
CA VAL A 89 9.74 -3.04 20.55
C VAL A 89 9.37 -2.85 19.08
N TYR A 90 8.63 -1.78 18.78
CA TYR A 90 8.21 -1.41 17.43
C TYR A 90 9.40 -1.11 16.51
N TYR A 91 10.36 -0.32 17.00
CA TYR A 91 11.57 -0.01 16.23
C TYR A 91 12.46 -1.24 16.06
N ARG A 92 12.59 -2.10 17.08
CA ARG A 92 13.34 -3.35 16.97
C ARG A 92 12.75 -4.28 15.92
N LEU A 93 11.42 -4.40 15.86
CA LEU A 93 10.75 -5.14 14.79
C LEU A 93 11.07 -4.53 13.42
N LYS A 94 10.81 -3.23 13.22
CA LYS A 94 11.03 -2.56 11.94
C LYS A 94 12.48 -2.59 11.46
N ASN A 95 13.44 -2.54 12.39
CA ASN A 95 14.87 -2.56 12.12
C ASN A 95 15.42 -3.99 11.98
N ASN A 96 14.62 -5.06 12.11
CA ASN A 96 15.17 -6.41 12.06
C ASN A 96 15.52 -6.82 10.61
N PRO A 97 16.80 -7.08 10.28
CA PRO A 97 17.23 -7.43 8.93
C PRO A 97 16.77 -8.83 8.48
N TRP A 98 16.37 -9.68 9.43
CA TRP A 98 15.91 -11.05 9.19
C TRP A 98 14.43 -11.16 8.82
N ILE A 99 13.64 -10.09 9.03
CA ILE A 99 12.23 -10.09 8.61
C ILE A 99 12.16 -10.04 7.08
N HIS A 100 11.56 -11.07 6.50
CA HIS A 100 11.36 -11.14 5.07
C HIS A 100 10.11 -10.36 4.62
N TRP A 101 10.13 -9.03 4.79
CA TRP A 101 9.02 -8.11 4.50
C TRP A 101 8.33 -8.34 3.15
N ARG A 102 9.09 -8.63 2.10
CA ARG A 102 8.54 -8.97 0.77
C ARG A 102 7.63 -10.21 0.79
N ASN A 103 8.02 -11.25 1.52
CA ASN A 103 7.23 -12.49 1.57
C ASN A 103 5.95 -12.26 2.37
N LEU A 104 6.03 -11.43 3.42
CA LEU A 104 4.87 -11.01 4.18
C LEU A 104 3.88 -10.24 3.28
N LEU A 105 4.35 -9.31 2.45
CA LEU A 105 3.50 -8.60 1.48
C LEU A 105 2.82 -9.56 0.49
N PHE A 106 3.58 -10.50 -0.10
CA PHE A 106 2.99 -11.53 -0.95
C PHE A 106 1.99 -12.43 -0.20
N ALA A 107 2.20 -12.69 1.09
CA ALA A 107 1.26 -13.45 1.90
C ALA A 107 -0.07 -12.68 2.07
N PHE A 108 -0.01 -11.38 2.33
CA PHE A 108 -1.19 -10.49 2.35
C PHE A 108 -1.90 -10.48 1.00
N ALA A 109 -1.18 -10.29 -0.10
CA ALA A 109 -1.76 -10.28 -1.44
C ALA A 109 -2.44 -11.62 -1.80
N LYS A 110 -1.82 -12.75 -1.44
CA LYS A 110 -2.43 -14.08 -1.67
C LYS A 110 -3.67 -14.30 -0.81
N ARG A 111 -3.66 -13.78 0.43
CA ARG A 111 -4.81 -13.85 1.32
C ARG A 111 -5.97 -13.00 0.80
N PHE A 112 -5.70 -11.78 0.35
CA PHE A 112 -6.66 -10.95 -0.36
C PHE A 112 -7.31 -11.74 -1.49
N ARG A 113 -6.51 -12.33 -2.39
CA ARG A 113 -7.03 -13.07 -3.53
C ARG A 113 -7.95 -14.23 -3.10
N LYS A 114 -7.49 -15.05 -2.15
CA LYS A 114 -8.28 -16.17 -1.61
C LYS A 114 -9.62 -15.70 -1.03
N LEU A 115 -9.63 -14.60 -0.27
CA LEU A 115 -10.86 -14.06 0.34
C LEU A 115 -11.80 -13.46 -0.71
N SER A 116 -11.25 -12.77 -1.72
CA SER A 116 -12.00 -12.25 -2.86
C SER A 116 -12.69 -13.36 -3.65
N GLU A 117 -11.99 -14.48 -3.90
CA GLU A 117 -12.54 -15.65 -4.63
C GLU A 117 -13.63 -16.39 -3.84
N GLN A 118 -13.56 -16.41 -2.50
CA GLN A 118 -14.50 -17.15 -1.64
C GLN A 118 -15.89 -16.51 -1.54
N LYS A 119 -16.01 -15.20 -1.75
CA LYS A 119 -17.26 -14.44 -1.56
C LYS A 119 -18.12 -14.35 -2.83
N GLY A 120 -17.90 -15.22 -3.82
CA GLY A 120 -18.77 -15.36 -5.00
C GLY A 120 -18.22 -14.85 -6.34
N ASP A 121 -16.96 -14.42 -6.43
CA ASP A 121 -16.32 -14.02 -7.70
C ASP A 121 -15.78 -15.23 -8.53
N ARG A 122 -16.28 -16.45 -8.30
CA ARG A 122 -15.93 -17.58 -9.20
C ARG A 122 -16.68 -17.51 -10.53
N ASP A 123 -17.83 -16.85 -10.56
CA ASP A 123 -18.78 -16.93 -11.70
C ASP A 123 -19.15 -15.58 -12.33
N LEU A 124 -18.32 -14.52 -12.15
CA LEU A 124 -18.49 -13.26 -12.88
C LEU A 124 -17.19 -12.85 -13.59
N ASP A 125 -17.22 -13.07 -14.91
CA ASP A 125 -16.36 -12.61 -15.99
C ASP A 125 -15.03 -13.34 -16.24
N THR A 126 -15.13 -14.41 -17.04
CA THR A 126 -14.11 -14.82 -18.02
C THR A 126 -13.65 -13.69 -18.97
N GLU A 127 -14.27 -12.51 -18.93
CA GLU A 127 -13.92 -11.33 -19.72
C GLU A 127 -12.99 -10.30 -19.02
N GLN A 128 -12.77 -10.42 -17.71
CA GLN A 128 -12.01 -9.40 -16.97
C GLN A 128 -10.49 -9.60 -17.08
N ILE A 129 -9.83 -8.62 -17.69
CA ILE A 129 -8.39 -8.65 -17.96
C ILE A 129 -7.59 -8.38 -16.69
N ARG A 130 -6.60 -9.24 -16.45
CA ARG A 130 -5.65 -9.13 -15.36
C ARG A 130 -4.38 -8.45 -15.85
N CYS A 131 -3.88 -7.52 -15.05
CA CYS A 131 -2.70 -6.74 -15.40
C CYS A 131 -1.68 -6.70 -14.26
N LEU A 132 -0.40 -6.76 -14.60
CA LEU A 132 0.68 -6.34 -13.73
C LEU A 132 1.05 -4.90 -14.07
N ILE A 133 1.09 -4.02 -13.08
CA ILE A 133 1.31 -2.58 -13.29
C ILE A 133 2.60 -2.19 -12.58
N ILE A 134 3.54 -1.61 -13.33
CA ILE A 134 4.80 -1.06 -12.82
C ILE A 134 4.77 0.46 -12.93
N ASP A 135 5.13 1.12 -11.83
CA ASP A 135 5.37 2.56 -11.83
C ASP A 135 6.31 2.95 -10.67
N ASP A 136 6.87 4.15 -10.72
CA ASP A 136 7.71 4.69 -9.66
C ASP A 136 7.09 5.92 -8.97
N SER A 137 7.47 6.09 -7.70
CA SER A 137 6.99 7.21 -6.90
C SER A 137 8.12 7.77 -6.05
N THR A 138 8.21 9.09 -5.99
CA THR A 138 9.16 9.78 -5.10
C THR A 138 8.75 9.63 -3.63
N CYS A 139 9.70 9.24 -2.78
CA CYS A 139 9.58 9.20 -1.32
C CYS A 139 10.50 10.26 -0.70
N PRO A 140 10.04 11.52 -0.57
CA PRO A 140 10.86 12.62 -0.04
C PRO A 140 11.15 12.43 1.46
N LYS A 141 12.33 12.89 1.89
CA LYS A 141 12.83 12.83 3.27
C LYS A 141 13.41 14.18 3.68
N ARG A 142 13.36 14.49 4.97
CA ARG A 142 13.95 15.72 5.54
C ARG A 142 15.35 15.49 6.09
N GLY A 143 15.58 14.35 6.74
CA GLY A 143 16.86 14.01 7.37
C GLY A 143 17.96 13.61 6.37
N ARG A 144 19.18 14.12 6.58
CA ARG A 144 20.39 13.74 5.81
C ARG A 144 21.19 12.60 6.44
N LYS A 145 20.79 12.15 7.63
CA LYS A 145 21.44 11.06 8.39
C LYS A 145 20.85 9.68 8.09
N LEU A 146 19.82 9.59 7.24
CA LEU A 146 19.24 8.31 6.83
C LEU A 146 20.27 7.50 6.05
N GLU A 147 20.27 6.20 6.26
CA GLU A 147 21.11 5.26 5.53
C GLU A 147 20.79 5.29 4.04
N PHE A 148 21.84 5.31 3.20
CA PHE A 148 21.76 5.40 1.73
C PHE A 148 21.03 6.61 1.14
N ILE A 149 20.63 7.60 1.95
CA ILE A 149 19.88 8.76 1.47
C ILE A 149 20.69 9.56 0.44
N GLY A 150 19.96 10.14 -0.52
CA GLY A 150 20.50 10.94 -1.61
C GLY A 150 19.44 11.87 -2.19
N LYS A 151 19.83 12.71 -3.14
CA LYS A 151 18.90 13.47 -3.96
C LYS A 151 18.38 12.61 -5.11
N VAL A 152 17.07 12.63 -5.32
CA VAL A 152 16.38 12.01 -6.45
C VAL A 152 15.58 13.07 -7.20
N PHE A 153 15.44 12.94 -8.51
CA PHE A 153 14.70 13.92 -9.30
C PHE A 153 13.19 13.73 -9.16
N ASP A 154 12.45 14.75 -8.71
CA ASP A 154 11.00 14.73 -8.70
C ASP A 154 10.46 15.22 -10.06
N HIS A 155 9.77 14.35 -10.80
CA HIS A 155 9.23 14.67 -12.11
C HIS A 155 7.96 15.54 -12.05
N VAL A 156 7.25 15.54 -10.92
CA VAL A 156 6.04 16.35 -10.71
C VAL A 156 6.43 17.79 -10.46
N TYR A 157 7.34 18.03 -9.52
CA TYR A 157 7.79 19.38 -9.14
C TYR A 157 9.03 19.86 -9.91
N ARG A 158 9.59 19.01 -10.78
CA ARG A 158 10.78 19.28 -11.63
C ARG A 158 12.02 19.76 -10.86
N HIS A 159 12.22 19.26 -9.64
CA HIS A 159 13.41 19.58 -8.85
C HIS A 159 13.97 18.36 -8.11
N TRP A 160 15.21 18.48 -7.64
CA TRP A 160 15.87 17.42 -6.88
C TRP A 160 15.46 17.47 -5.41
N VAL A 161 14.86 16.39 -4.91
CA VAL A 161 14.49 16.23 -3.49
C VAL A 161 15.40 15.23 -2.80
N LEU A 162 15.66 15.44 -1.51
CA LEU A 162 16.27 14.41 -0.70
C LEU A 162 15.26 13.28 -0.50
N GLY A 163 15.61 12.03 -0.79
CA GLY A 163 14.66 10.92 -0.74
C GLY A 163 15.13 9.66 -1.47
N PHE A 164 14.16 8.80 -1.73
CA PHE A 164 14.31 7.59 -2.55
C PHE A 164 13.28 7.58 -3.67
N LYS A 165 13.54 6.79 -4.72
CA LYS A 165 12.53 6.37 -5.69
C LYS A 165 12.00 5.00 -5.30
N ALA A 166 10.71 4.89 -5.01
CA ALA A 166 10.03 3.63 -4.79
C ALA A 166 9.46 3.13 -6.12
N LEU A 167 10.10 2.11 -6.69
CA LEU A 167 9.57 1.35 -7.83
C LEU A 167 8.60 0.31 -7.28
N ALA A 168 7.31 0.38 -7.64
CA ALA A 168 6.29 -0.53 -7.15
C ALA A 168 5.75 -1.43 -8.28
N LEU A 169 5.36 -2.64 -7.90
CA LEU A 169 4.59 -3.57 -8.71
C LEU A 169 3.25 -3.80 -8.03
N ALA A 170 2.18 -3.65 -8.78
CA ALA A 170 0.84 -3.99 -8.35
C ALA A 170 0.16 -4.93 -9.36
N TYR A 171 -0.87 -5.62 -8.89
CA TYR A 171 -1.67 -6.54 -9.68
C TYR A 171 -3.11 -6.05 -9.71
N TRP A 172 -3.61 -5.82 -10.90
CA TRP A 172 -5.01 -5.56 -11.18
C TRP A 172 -5.68 -6.90 -11.48
N ASP A 173 -6.68 -7.25 -10.68
CA ASP A 173 -7.37 -8.53 -10.79
C ASP A 173 -8.67 -8.48 -11.62
N GLY A 174 -8.92 -7.35 -12.29
CA GLY A 174 -10.19 -7.06 -12.98
C GLY A 174 -11.03 -5.99 -12.26
N LYS A 175 -10.89 -5.89 -10.93
CA LYS A 175 -11.75 -5.04 -10.08
C LYS A 175 -10.99 -4.21 -9.07
N SER A 176 -9.91 -4.75 -8.51
CA SER A 176 -9.13 -4.15 -7.43
C SER A 176 -7.64 -4.16 -7.78
N LEU A 177 -6.93 -3.13 -7.30
CA LEU A 177 -5.48 -3.09 -7.36
C LEU A 177 -4.88 -3.65 -6.06
N VAL A 178 -3.92 -4.55 -6.19
CA VAL A 178 -3.22 -5.19 -5.06
C VAL A 178 -1.71 -4.97 -5.20
N PRO A 179 -1.06 -4.19 -4.32
CA PRO A 179 0.41 -4.07 -4.34
C PRO A 179 1.08 -5.41 -4.01
N LEU A 180 2.10 -5.79 -4.79
CA LEU A 180 2.76 -7.09 -4.69
C LEU A 180 4.22 -7.02 -4.25
N ASP A 181 4.99 -6.07 -4.79
CA ASP A 181 6.42 -5.92 -4.52
C ASP A 181 6.83 -4.47 -4.74
N PHE A 182 7.97 -4.08 -4.18
CA PHE A 182 8.59 -2.79 -4.48
C PHE A 182 10.11 -2.85 -4.30
N SER A 183 10.83 -1.87 -4.83
CA SER A 183 12.24 -1.62 -4.49
C SER A 183 12.48 -0.13 -4.28
N LEU A 184 13.34 0.21 -3.33
CA LEU A 184 13.84 1.57 -3.16
C LEU A 184 15.10 1.75 -4.00
N HIS A 185 15.27 2.94 -4.58
CA HIS A 185 16.41 3.29 -5.41
C HIS A 185 16.99 4.64 -5.00
N ASN A 186 18.32 4.73 -5.02
CA ASN A 186 19.04 5.99 -4.89
C ASN A 186 19.63 6.41 -6.24
N GLU A 187 19.87 7.72 -6.41
CA GLU A 187 20.38 8.26 -7.67
C GLU A 187 21.75 8.89 -7.42
N LYS A 188 22.83 8.22 -7.85
CA LYS A 188 24.21 8.71 -7.66
C LYS A 188 24.45 10.05 -8.38
N GLY A 189 23.74 10.29 -9.47
CA GLY A 189 23.93 11.47 -10.32
C GLY A 189 25.26 11.46 -11.09
N LYS A 190 25.42 12.42 -12.00
CA LYS A 190 26.63 12.57 -12.83
C LYS A 190 27.75 13.38 -12.16
N ASN A 191 27.42 14.21 -11.17
CA ASN A 191 28.38 15.08 -10.50
C ASN A 191 29.26 14.29 -9.52
N LYS A 192 30.50 13.98 -9.94
CA LYS A 192 31.49 13.23 -9.13
C LYS A 192 31.89 13.95 -7.83
N LYS A 193 31.83 15.29 -7.78
CA LYS A 193 32.14 16.07 -6.56
C LYS A 193 31.04 15.97 -5.50
N ARG A 194 29.80 15.70 -5.92
CA ARG A 194 28.63 15.57 -5.04
C ARG A 194 27.83 14.30 -5.37
N PRO A 195 28.39 13.10 -5.11
CA PRO A 195 27.66 11.87 -5.37
C PRO A 195 26.39 11.84 -4.51
N TYR A 196 25.30 11.36 -5.11
CA TYR A 196 23.95 11.40 -4.53
C TYR A 196 23.46 12.83 -4.19
N GLY A 197 24.05 13.87 -4.79
CA GLY A 197 23.73 15.27 -4.50
C GLY A 197 24.16 15.76 -3.11
N LEU A 198 25.08 15.06 -2.45
CA LEU A 198 25.57 15.35 -1.09
C LEU A 198 27.07 15.62 -1.06
N THR A 199 27.56 16.37 -0.07
CA THR A 199 29.01 16.55 0.15
C THR A 199 29.62 15.31 0.82
N ARG A 200 30.95 15.13 0.72
CA ARG A 200 31.64 14.02 1.39
C ARG A 200 31.39 13.98 2.91
N LEU A 201 31.39 15.14 3.58
CA LEU A 201 31.05 15.25 5.00
C LEU A 201 29.62 14.80 5.30
N GLN A 202 28.65 15.17 4.45
CA GLN A 202 27.26 14.73 4.61
C GLN A 202 27.12 13.21 4.42
N LEU A 203 27.85 12.63 3.47
CA LEU A 203 27.83 11.19 3.20
C LEU A 203 28.41 10.38 4.37
N LYS A 204 29.48 10.87 5.03
CA LYS A 204 30.08 10.27 6.23
C LYS A 204 29.15 10.32 7.45
N LYS A 205 28.25 11.31 7.53
CA LYS A 205 27.28 11.45 8.63
C LYS A 205 26.02 10.58 8.46
N ARG A 206 25.90 9.80 7.38
CA ARG A 206 24.78 8.87 7.21
C ARG A 206 24.93 7.73 8.21
N PHE A 207 23.81 7.31 8.76
CA PHE A 207 23.71 6.06 9.49
C PHE A 207 24.19 4.92 8.59
N SER A 208 24.86 3.96 9.19
CA SER A 208 25.34 2.74 8.54
C SER A 208 25.09 1.58 9.48
N LYS A 209 24.71 0.44 8.91
CA LYS A 209 24.44 -0.77 9.68
C LYS A 209 24.97 -1.97 8.94
N GLU A 210 25.73 -2.78 9.66
CA GLU A 210 26.15 -4.08 9.17
C GLU A 210 24.98 -5.04 9.15
N ARG A 211 24.88 -5.81 8.07
CA ARG A 211 23.83 -6.80 7.86
C ARG A 211 24.49 -8.12 7.53
N GLU A 212 24.05 -9.17 8.19
CA GLU A 212 24.50 -10.53 7.91
C GLU A 212 24.23 -10.90 6.46
N SER A 213 25.20 -11.55 5.82
CA SER A 213 25.22 -11.81 4.36
C SER A 213 24.01 -12.60 3.86
N LYS A 214 23.45 -13.47 4.71
CA LYS A 214 22.28 -14.32 4.43
C LYS A 214 20.94 -13.64 4.74
N SER A 215 20.94 -12.46 5.37
CA SER A 215 19.71 -11.76 5.74
C SER A 215 18.92 -11.29 4.50
N PRO A 216 17.57 -11.35 4.51
CA PRO A 216 16.74 -10.81 3.44
C PRO A 216 17.01 -9.33 3.13
N ALA A 217 17.40 -8.55 4.14
CA ALA A 217 17.75 -7.14 4.01
C ALA A 217 18.90 -6.87 3.03
N VAL A 218 19.94 -7.73 2.96
CA VAL A 218 21.06 -7.58 2.02
C VAL A 218 20.56 -7.55 0.57
N LYS A 219 19.55 -8.37 0.25
CA LYS A 219 18.93 -8.35 -1.09
C LYS A 219 18.25 -7.01 -1.39
N ARG A 220 17.61 -6.39 -0.39
CA ARG A 220 16.98 -5.06 -0.51
C ARG A 220 18.04 -3.97 -0.72
N VAL A 221 19.17 -4.06 -0.01
CA VAL A 221 20.30 -3.13 -0.19
C VAL A 221 20.90 -3.24 -1.59
N ARG A 222 21.11 -4.46 -2.10
CA ARG A 222 21.61 -4.68 -3.47
C ARG A 222 20.68 -4.11 -4.55
N GLU A 223 19.39 -4.01 -4.27
CA GLU A 223 18.41 -3.45 -5.19
C GLU A 223 18.52 -1.91 -5.32
N LEU A 224 19.09 -1.20 -4.31
CA LEU A 224 19.16 0.27 -4.26
C LEU A 224 19.86 0.92 -5.44
N SER A 225 20.97 0.33 -5.88
CA SER A 225 21.80 0.85 -6.97
C SER A 225 21.71 0.00 -8.23
N ALA A 226 20.85 -1.02 -8.22
CA ALA A 226 20.60 -1.83 -9.41
C ALA A 226 19.75 -1.06 -10.43
N ASN A 227 19.90 -1.41 -11.70
CA ASN A 227 19.08 -0.81 -12.76
C ASN A 227 17.57 -1.05 -12.50
N LYS A 228 16.77 0.02 -12.53
CA LYS A 228 15.31 -0.02 -12.31
C LYS A 228 14.59 -1.00 -13.24
N ILE A 229 14.96 -1.06 -14.52
CA ILE A 229 14.36 -1.97 -15.50
C ILE A 229 14.65 -3.44 -15.12
N SER A 230 15.90 -3.76 -14.79
CA SER A 230 16.27 -5.11 -14.34
C SER A 230 15.59 -5.48 -13.02
N ASN A 231 15.34 -4.53 -12.12
CA ASN A 231 14.56 -4.77 -10.91
C ASN A 231 13.07 -4.98 -11.21
N ALA A 232 12.47 -4.20 -12.11
CA ALA A 232 11.07 -4.37 -12.53
C ALA A 232 10.83 -5.78 -13.12
N ILE A 233 11.70 -6.24 -14.03
CA ILE A 233 11.62 -7.60 -14.58
C ILE A 233 11.74 -8.65 -13.47
N ARG A 234 12.67 -8.47 -12.52
CA ARG A 234 12.81 -9.37 -11.36
C ARG A 234 11.58 -9.37 -10.44
N MET A 235 10.93 -8.22 -10.26
CA MET A 235 9.68 -8.10 -9.50
C MET A 235 8.54 -8.86 -10.20
N ILE A 236 8.40 -8.71 -11.52
CA ILE A 236 7.38 -9.42 -12.32
C ILE A 236 7.62 -10.94 -12.30
N LYS A 237 8.87 -11.40 -12.50
CA LYS A 237 9.22 -12.83 -12.38
C LYS A 237 8.84 -13.40 -11.01
N ARG A 238 9.03 -12.64 -9.93
CA ARG A 238 8.61 -13.04 -8.58
C ARG A 238 7.08 -13.09 -8.44
N ALA A 239 6.36 -12.10 -8.94
CA ALA A 239 4.89 -12.09 -8.89
C ALA A 239 4.30 -13.32 -9.59
N VAL A 240 4.79 -13.64 -10.79
CA VAL A 240 4.41 -14.86 -11.52
C VAL A 240 4.75 -16.12 -10.72
N LYS A 241 5.94 -16.20 -10.10
CA LYS A 241 6.33 -17.33 -9.23
C LYS A 241 5.41 -17.46 -8.00
N HIS A 242 4.86 -16.35 -7.50
CA HIS A 242 3.88 -16.33 -6.40
C HIS A 242 2.44 -16.58 -6.86
N GLY A 243 2.23 -16.91 -8.14
CA GLY A 243 0.93 -17.28 -8.70
C GLY A 243 0.11 -16.09 -9.20
N PHE A 244 0.67 -14.88 -9.27
CA PHE A 244 0.01 -13.71 -9.86
C PHE A 244 0.33 -13.65 -11.35
N MET A 245 -0.43 -14.41 -12.14
CA MET A 245 -0.35 -14.41 -13.60
C MET A 245 -1.31 -13.37 -14.18
N ALA A 246 -0.90 -12.72 -15.26
CA ALA A 246 -1.66 -11.66 -15.93
C ALA A 246 -1.40 -11.71 -17.44
N GLU A 247 -2.36 -11.23 -18.23
CA GLU A 247 -2.22 -11.17 -19.69
C GLU A 247 -1.32 -10.00 -20.11
N TYR A 248 -1.38 -8.88 -19.40
CA TYR A 248 -0.62 -7.67 -19.72
C TYR A 248 0.26 -7.16 -18.58
N VAL A 249 1.42 -6.63 -18.94
CA VAL A 249 2.25 -5.76 -18.11
C VAL A 249 2.07 -4.33 -18.59
N LEU A 250 1.51 -3.49 -17.73
CA LEU A 250 1.26 -2.07 -17.98
C LEU A 250 2.36 -1.21 -17.38
N THR A 251 2.81 -0.22 -18.16
CA THR A 251 3.86 0.68 -17.72
C THR A 251 3.79 2.02 -18.42
N ASP A 252 4.40 3.04 -17.81
CA ASP A 252 4.64 4.33 -18.44
C ASP A 252 5.73 4.27 -19.53
N SER A 253 5.97 5.41 -20.17
CA SER A 253 6.96 5.54 -21.23
C SER A 253 8.42 5.36 -20.83
N TRP A 254 8.74 5.43 -19.53
CA TRP A 254 10.09 5.27 -19.05
C TRP A 254 10.58 3.83 -19.18
N PHE A 255 9.71 2.85 -18.95
CA PHE A 255 10.08 1.43 -19.06
C PHE A 255 9.93 0.86 -20.47
N MET A 256 9.33 1.59 -21.42
CA MET A 256 9.11 1.13 -22.80
C MET A 256 10.40 1.12 -23.62
N VAL A 257 11.38 0.33 -23.20
CA VAL A 257 12.66 0.08 -23.86
C VAL A 257 12.82 -1.39 -24.19
N HIS A 258 13.66 -1.71 -25.18
CA HIS A 258 13.82 -3.08 -25.68
C HIS A 258 14.16 -4.10 -24.58
N THR A 259 15.06 -3.78 -23.65
CA THR A 259 15.45 -4.69 -22.56
C THR A 259 14.28 -5.06 -21.64
N PHE A 260 13.35 -4.13 -21.41
CA PHE A 260 12.12 -4.42 -20.68
C PHE A 260 11.18 -5.28 -21.51
N ILE A 261 10.88 -4.87 -22.74
CA ILE A 261 9.95 -5.57 -23.65
C ILE A 261 10.38 -7.03 -23.85
N ALA A 262 11.62 -7.25 -24.29
CA ALA A 262 12.18 -8.59 -24.48
C ALA A 262 12.21 -9.38 -23.16
N GLY A 263 12.59 -8.72 -22.06
CA GLY A 263 12.65 -9.34 -20.73
C GLY A 263 11.30 -9.83 -20.22
N ILE A 264 10.20 -9.15 -20.54
CA ILE A 264 8.83 -9.60 -20.22
C ILE A 264 8.39 -10.72 -21.16
N ARG A 265 8.64 -10.60 -22.47
CA ARG A 265 8.29 -11.65 -23.45
C ARG A 265 8.98 -12.98 -23.19
N GLN A 266 10.14 -12.99 -22.53
CA GLN A 266 10.82 -14.23 -22.12
C GLN A 266 10.17 -14.92 -20.91
N ILE A 267 9.27 -14.26 -20.17
CA ILE A 267 8.63 -14.85 -18.99
C ILE A 267 7.53 -15.80 -19.47
N LYS A 268 7.57 -17.04 -18.97
CA LYS A 268 6.56 -18.07 -19.25
C LYS A 268 6.30 -18.22 -20.77
N ASN A 269 7.37 -18.29 -21.56
CA ASN A 269 7.31 -18.50 -23.01
C ASN A 269 6.42 -17.50 -23.77
N GLY A 270 6.42 -16.24 -23.35
CA GLY A 270 5.63 -15.20 -24.03
C GLY A 270 4.18 -15.09 -23.56
N ALA A 271 3.83 -15.66 -22.41
CA ALA A 271 2.48 -15.55 -21.86
C ALA A 271 2.08 -14.11 -21.45
N LEU A 272 3.05 -13.22 -21.19
CA LEU A 272 2.77 -11.82 -20.84
C LEU A 272 3.00 -10.89 -22.03
N HIS A 273 2.00 -10.10 -22.39
CA HIS A 273 2.15 -8.99 -23.31
C HIS A 273 2.58 -7.72 -22.57
N VAL A 274 3.31 -6.83 -23.23
CA VAL A 274 3.63 -5.50 -22.71
C VAL A 274 2.71 -4.51 -23.38
N LEU A 275 2.12 -3.59 -22.63
CA LEU A 275 1.28 -2.50 -23.14
C LEU A 275 1.65 -1.20 -22.42
N GLY A 276 2.12 -0.19 -23.14
CA GLY A 276 2.60 1.04 -22.53
C GLY A 276 2.62 2.25 -23.46
N ALA A 277 2.49 3.44 -22.88
CA ALA A 277 2.76 4.67 -23.63
C ALA A 277 4.23 4.68 -24.08
N CYS A 278 4.50 5.14 -25.29
CA CYS A 278 5.85 5.26 -25.82
C CYS A 278 6.11 6.69 -26.27
N ARG A 279 7.36 7.13 -26.13
CA ARG A 279 7.77 8.44 -26.62
C ARG A 279 7.91 8.38 -28.14
N LEU A 280 7.54 9.48 -28.82
CA LEU A 280 7.90 9.75 -30.22
C LEU A 280 9.36 10.20 -30.29
N ASP A 281 10.27 9.32 -29.84
CA ASP A 281 11.71 9.56 -29.80
C ASP A 281 12.42 9.06 -31.08
N LYS A 282 13.76 9.07 -31.07
CA LYS A 282 14.60 8.68 -32.21
C LYS A 282 14.75 7.16 -32.39
N ARG A 283 14.05 6.33 -31.61
CA ARG A 283 14.13 4.88 -31.78
C ARG A 283 13.68 4.47 -33.18
N LYS A 284 14.31 3.43 -33.71
CA LYS A 284 14.03 2.87 -35.02
C LYS A 284 13.20 1.59 -34.91
N TYR A 285 12.29 1.45 -35.86
CA TYR A 285 11.39 0.32 -36.06
C TYR A 285 11.57 -0.16 -37.50
N LEU A 286 11.69 -1.47 -37.68
CA LEU A 286 11.76 -2.09 -39.00
C LEU A 286 10.32 -2.28 -39.53
N PHE A 287 10.07 -1.74 -40.71
CA PHE A 287 8.81 -1.85 -41.44
C PHE A 287 9.11 -1.94 -42.94
N ASP A 288 8.57 -2.94 -43.63
CA ASP A 288 8.82 -3.22 -45.05
C ASP A 288 10.32 -3.20 -45.44
N GLY A 289 11.17 -3.82 -44.61
CA GLY A 289 12.61 -3.92 -44.88
C GLY A 289 13.44 -2.67 -44.58
N ALA A 290 12.82 -1.55 -44.18
CA ALA A 290 13.52 -0.31 -43.87
C ALA A 290 13.27 0.19 -42.43
N GLU A 291 14.23 0.96 -41.89
CA GLU A 291 14.16 1.49 -40.53
C GLU A 291 13.55 2.90 -40.46
N TYR A 292 12.49 3.03 -39.67
CA TYR A 292 11.78 4.29 -39.46
C TYR A 292 11.65 4.65 -37.98
N THR A 293 11.65 5.95 -37.69
CA THR A 293 11.21 6.46 -36.39
C THR A 293 9.70 6.42 -36.29
N ALA A 294 9.17 6.46 -35.06
CA ALA A 294 7.73 6.58 -34.85
C ALA A 294 7.12 7.82 -35.53
N LYS A 295 7.88 8.93 -35.64
CA LYS A 295 7.42 10.14 -36.32
C LYS A 295 7.36 9.96 -37.84
N GLU A 296 8.36 9.31 -38.42
CA GLU A 296 8.39 8.99 -39.86
C GLU A 296 7.23 8.07 -40.24
N LEU A 297 7.00 7.00 -39.46
CA LEU A 297 5.85 6.11 -39.63
C LEU A 297 4.53 6.87 -39.50
N LEU A 298 4.38 7.70 -38.45
CA LEU A 298 3.18 8.49 -38.29
C LEU A 298 2.94 9.38 -39.51
N ASN A 299 3.93 10.12 -39.99
CA ASN A 299 3.77 11.00 -41.14
C ASN A 299 3.40 10.24 -42.41
N LYS A 300 3.98 9.05 -42.63
CA LYS A 300 3.67 8.17 -43.77
C LYS A 300 2.22 7.65 -43.75
N PHE A 301 1.70 7.31 -42.57
CA PHE A 301 0.40 6.64 -42.44
C PHE A 301 -0.74 7.51 -41.89
N LYS A 302 -0.49 8.77 -41.51
CA LYS A 302 -1.50 9.69 -40.96
C LYS A 302 -2.70 9.93 -41.88
N GLY A 303 -2.53 9.78 -43.19
CA GLY A 303 -3.62 9.81 -44.17
C GLY A 303 -4.68 8.72 -43.94
N GLN A 304 -4.25 7.54 -43.48
CA GLN A 304 -5.06 6.33 -43.27
C GLN A 304 -5.69 6.25 -41.87
N LYS A 305 -5.80 7.40 -41.18
CA LYS A 305 -6.36 7.47 -39.83
C LYS A 305 -7.79 6.95 -39.78
N LYS A 306 -8.06 6.07 -38.81
CA LYS A 306 -9.38 5.57 -38.43
C LYS A 306 -9.96 6.45 -37.32
N ARG A 307 -11.30 6.45 -37.17
CA ARG A 307 -11.99 7.17 -36.08
C ARG A 307 -12.55 6.17 -35.08
N SER A 308 -12.21 6.34 -33.80
CA SER A 308 -12.91 5.68 -32.70
C SER A 308 -13.91 6.62 -32.04
N ARG A 309 -15.19 6.25 -32.07
CA ARG A 309 -16.27 6.96 -31.36
C ARG A 309 -16.21 6.70 -29.85
N LYS A 310 -15.88 5.47 -29.42
CA LYS A 310 -15.81 5.04 -28.00
C LYS A 310 -14.84 5.91 -27.19
N VAL A 311 -13.61 6.08 -27.68
CA VAL A 311 -12.58 6.88 -26.98
C VAL A 311 -12.44 8.30 -27.54
N ARG A 312 -13.31 8.71 -28.48
CA ARG A 312 -13.31 10.03 -29.14
C ARG A 312 -11.92 10.43 -29.66
N ALA A 313 -11.29 9.52 -30.41
CA ALA A 313 -9.94 9.70 -30.95
C ALA A 313 -9.85 9.33 -32.43
N LEU A 314 -8.93 9.98 -33.14
CA LEU A 314 -8.41 9.50 -34.42
C LEU A 314 -7.18 8.65 -34.14
N TYR A 315 -7.01 7.53 -34.85
CA TYR A 315 -5.87 6.65 -34.63
C TYR A 315 -5.35 6.02 -35.91
N VAL A 316 -4.09 5.61 -35.87
CA VAL A 316 -3.42 4.78 -36.89
C VAL A 316 -2.80 3.60 -36.14
N GLU A 317 -2.93 2.40 -36.69
CA GLU A 317 -2.31 1.20 -36.14
C GLU A 317 -1.35 0.58 -37.16
N LEU A 318 -0.19 0.14 -36.69
CA LEU A 318 0.85 -0.47 -37.55
C LEU A 318 1.51 -1.61 -36.79
N ILE A 319 1.73 -2.75 -37.46
CA ILE A 319 2.59 -3.81 -36.97
C ILE A 319 3.99 -3.57 -37.52
N VAL A 320 4.99 -3.54 -36.64
CA VAL A 320 6.40 -3.28 -36.97
C VAL A 320 7.29 -4.18 -36.13
N THR A 321 8.58 -4.25 -36.45
CA THR A 321 9.57 -4.96 -35.62
C THR A 321 10.44 -3.96 -34.86
N TYR A 322 10.48 -4.07 -33.52
CA TYR A 322 11.37 -3.29 -32.67
C TYR A 322 12.51 -4.16 -32.13
N LYS A 323 13.70 -4.04 -32.73
CA LYS A 323 14.90 -4.82 -32.34
C LYS A 323 14.61 -6.33 -32.24
N GLY A 324 14.06 -6.91 -33.30
CA GLY A 324 13.71 -8.32 -33.38
C GLY A 324 12.43 -8.74 -32.65
N VAL A 325 11.74 -7.83 -31.96
CA VAL A 325 10.44 -8.12 -31.32
C VAL A 325 9.31 -7.52 -32.15
N PRO A 326 8.37 -8.32 -32.68
CA PRO A 326 7.14 -7.81 -33.30
C PRO A 326 6.31 -7.01 -32.29
N VAL A 327 5.89 -5.82 -32.68
CA VAL A 327 5.08 -4.93 -31.86
C VAL A 327 4.00 -4.26 -32.69
N LYS A 328 2.88 -3.93 -32.07
CA LYS A 328 1.83 -3.10 -32.65
C LYS A 328 1.88 -1.71 -32.05
N LEU A 329 1.93 -0.71 -32.92
CA LEU A 329 1.95 0.70 -32.59
C LEU A 329 0.56 1.28 -32.78
N PHE A 330 0.05 1.97 -31.78
CA PHE A 330 -1.17 2.77 -31.87
C PHE A 330 -0.82 4.25 -31.74
N PHE A 331 -0.86 4.96 -32.86
CA PHE A 331 -0.79 6.41 -32.87
C PHE A 331 -2.20 6.95 -32.66
N SER A 332 -2.41 7.84 -31.70
CA SER A 332 -3.72 8.39 -31.41
C SER A 332 -3.70 9.88 -31.16
N ARG A 333 -4.75 10.57 -31.59
CA ARG A 333 -5.00 11.99 -31.34
C ARG A 333 -6.44 12.18 -30.88
N TYR A 334 -6.59 12.65 -29.65
CA TYR A 334 -7.88 12.92 -29.03
C TYR A 334 -8.46 14.25 -29.53
N ALA A 335 -9.79 14.36 -29.59
CA ALA A 335 -10.49 15.50 -30.19
C ALA A 335 -10.01 16.88 -29.68
N LYS A 336 -9.70 17.00 -28.39
CA LYS A 336 -9.25 18.24 -27.73
C LYS A 336 -7.73 18.45 -27.76
N GLN A 337 -6.97 17.56 -28.40
CA GLN A 337 -5.51 17.59 -28.37
C GLN A 337 -4.91 17.75 -29.76
N LYS A 338 -3.91 18.63 -29.85
CA LYS A 338 -3.17 18.88 -31.09
C LYS A 338 -2.10 17.81 -31.34
N SER A 339 -1.51 17.25 -30.28
CA SER A 339 -0.43 16.27 -30.35
C SER A 339 -0.93 14.85 -30.56
N TRP A 340 -0.13 14.07 -31.29
CA TRP A 340 -0.28 12.62 -31.39
C TRP A 340 0.46 11.94 -30.24
N HIS A 341 -0.14 10.88 -29.72
CA HIS A 341 0.41 10.01 -28.70
C HIS A 341 0.67 8.63 -29.28
N LEU A 342 1.65 7.93 -28.75
CA LEU A 342 1.98 6.58 -29.14
C LEU A 342 1.76 5.63 -27.97
N VAL A 343 1.01 4.56 -28.20
CA VAL A 343 0.94 3.39 -27.33
C VAL A 343 1.57 2.22 -28.10
N LEU A 344 2.39 1.43 -27.44
CA LEU A 344 3.03 0.24 -27.98
C LEU A 344 2.51 -0.98 -27.24
N THR A 345 2.21 -2.05 -27.98
CA THR A 345 1.93 -3.36 -27.42
C THR A 345 2.73 -4.47 -28.11
N THR A 346 3.00 -5.56 -27.42
CA THR A 346 3.50 -6.81 -28.03
C THR A 346 2.38 -7.77 -28.43
N ASP A 347 1.13 -7.38 -28.20
CA ASP A 347 -0.05 -8.12 -28.68
C ASP A 347 -0.47 -7.61 -30.06
N LEU A 348 -0.26 -8.42 -31.09
CA LEU A 348 -0.49 -8.04 -32.48
C LEU A 348 -1.98 -8.06 -32.86
N GLU A 349 -2.78 -8.82 -32.13
CA GLU A 349 -4.22 -8.97 -32.37
C GLU A 349 -5.05 -7.93 -31.61
N LEU A 350 -4.45 -7.28 -30.60
CA LEU A 350 -5.14 -6.27 -29.81
C LEU A 350 -5.70 -5.14 -30.69
N SER A 351 -6.96 -4.78 -30.48
CA SER A 351 -7.58 -3.62 -31.13
C SER A 351 -7.27 -2.32 -30.40
N PHE A 352 -7.28 -1.20 -31.11
CA PHE A 352 -7.03 0.12 -30.49
C PHE A 352 -7.94 0.42 -29.30
N ASN A 353 -9.26 0.17 -29.42
CA ASN A 353 -10.20 0.46 -28.35
C ASN A 353 -9.91 -0.36 -27.10
N LYS A 354 -9.61 -1.66 -27.27
CA LYS A 354 -9.29 -2.53 -26.14
C LYS A 354 -7.93 -2.19 -25.54
N ALA A 355 -6.94 -1.80 -26.35
CA ALA A 355 -5.65 -1.30 -25.86
C ALA A 355 -5.80 -0.09 -24.95
N ILE A 356 -6.62 0.91 -25.33
CA ILE A 356 -6.85 2.09 -24.50
C ILE A 356 -7.62 1.73 -23.22
N GLU A 357 -8.61 0.84 -23.31
CA GLU A 357 -9.37 0.34 -22.16
C GLU A 357 -8.44 -0.34 -21.14
N ILE A 358 -7.64 -1.32 -21.58
CA ILE A 358 -6.67 -2.01 -20.70
C ILE A 358 -5.66 -1.02 -20.13
N TYR A 359 -5.08 -0.16 -20.98
CA TYR A 359 -4.07 0.78 -20.55
C TYR A 359 -4.59 1.82 -19.55
N SER A 360 -5.90 2.10 -19.55
CA SER A 360 -6.52 2.98 -18.55
C SER A 360 -6.34 2.47 -17.12
N HIS A 361 -6.27 1.14 -16.92
CA HIS A 361 -6.02 0.55 -15.61
C HIS A 361 -4.65 0.90 -15.06
N ARG A 362 -3.66 1.29 -15.89
CA ARG A 362 -2.35 1.75 -15.41
C ARG A 362 -2.47 2.90 -14.40
N TRP A 363 -3.44 3.81 -14.57
CA TRP A 363 -3.65 4.95 -13.67
C TRP A 363 -3.96 4.54 -12.23
N THR A 364 -4.48 3.33 -12.01
CA THR A 364 -4.83 2.83 -10.66
C THR A 364 -3.62 2.81 -9.71
N ILE A 365 -2.40 2.58 -10.21
CA ILE A 365 -1.20 2.60 -9.37
C ILE A 365 -0.85 4.01 -8.89
N GLU A 366 -1.11 5.04 -9.71
CA GLU A 366 -0.94 6.43 -9.32
C GLU A 366 -1.95 6.82 -8.24
N VAL A 367 -3.19 6.35 -8.37
CA VAL A 367 -4.24 6.49 -7.34
C VAL A 367 -3.79 5.81 -6.05
N MET A 368 -3.28 4.57 -6.12
CA MET A 368 -2.74 3.88 -4.95
C MET A 368 -1.60 4.66 -4.29
N PHE A 369 -0.65 5.20 -5.06
CA PHE A 369 0.39 6.04 -4.47
C PHE A 369 -0.17 7.29 -3.79
N LYS A 370 -1.16 7.95 -4.40
CA LYS A 370 -1.81 9.12 -3.82
C LYS A 370 -2.48 8.77 -2.49
N GLU A 371 -3.32 7.73 -2.49
CA GLU A 371 -4.06 7.28 -1.31
C GLU A 371 -3.13 6.78 -0.20
N ALA A 372 -2.12 5.97 -0.54
CA ALA A 372 -1.18 5.44 0.43
C ALA A 372 -0.30 6.55 1.03
N LYS A 373 0.10 7.56 0.26
CA LYS A 373 0.82 8.73 0.80
C LYS A 373 -0.07 9.57 1.71
N GLN A 374 -1.32 9.80 1.30
CA GLN A 374 -2.24 10.67 2.02
C GLN A 374 -2.69 10.03 3.34
N HIS A 375 -3.05 8.75 3.31
CA HIS A 375 -3.74 8.08 4.42
C HIS A 375 -2.87 7.06 5.16
N LEU A 376 -1.88 6.43 4.50
CA LEU A 376 -1.20 5.24 5.03
C LEU A 376 0.31 5.43 5.26
N ASN A 377 0.75 6.69 5.35
CA ASN A 377 2.16 7.05 5.60
C ASN A 377 3.19 6.48 4.61
N PHE A 378 2.77 6.15 3.38
CA PHE A 378 3.67 5.61 2.35
C PHE A 378 4.88 6.52 2.13
N GLY A 379 6.07 5.97 2.38
CA GLY A 379 7.33 6.71 2.20
C GLY A 379 7.56 7.85 3.19
N LYS A 380 6.72 8.04 4.23
CA LYS A 380 6.85 9.14 5.21
C LYS A 380 7.72 8.79 6.43
N GLY A 381 8.11 7.53 6.63
CA GLY A 381 8.92 7.08 7.77
C GLY A 381 10.24 7.86 7.93
N GLN A 382 10.57 8.30 9.15
CA GLN A 382 11.76 9.12 9.43
C GLN A 382 12.90 8.35 10.12
N ALA A 383 12.79 7.02 10.24
CA ALA A 383 13.84 6.19 10.83
C ALA A 383 15.13 6.25 9.97
N ASN A 384 16.29 6.29 10.64
CA ASN A 384 17.58 6.35 9.95
C ASN A 384 17.96 5.01 9.29
N ASP A 385 17.52 3.89 9.85
CA ASP A 385 17.79 2.53 9.35
C ASP A 385 17.03 2.26 8.04
N PHE A 386 17.73 1.77 7.02
CA PHE A 386 17.13 1.38 5.74
C PHE A 386 16.12 0.22 5.87
N ASP A 387 16.32 -0.70 6.81
CA ASP A 387 15.39 -1.82 7.04
C ASP A 387 14.03 -1.31 7.51
N SER A 388 14.03 -0.27 8.35
CA SER A 388 12.78 0.41 8.74
C SER A 388 12.10 1.10 7.57
N GLN A 389 12.84 1.60 6.58
CA GLN A 389 12.25 2.19 5.38
C GLN A 389 11.54 1.13 4.54
N ILE A 390 12.11 -0.08 4.46
CA ILE A 390 11.46 -1.23 3.84
C ILE A 390 10.23 -1.66 4.65
N ALA A 391 10.33 -1.74 5.98
CA ALA A 391 9.21 -2.09 6.84
C ALA A 391 8.04 -1.11 6.67
N ASP A 392 8.30 0.20 6.75
CA ASP A 392 7.26 1.25 6.66
C ASP A 392 6.49 1.21 5.34
N ILE A 393 7.19 1.04 4.21
CA ILE A 393 6.53 0.92 2.90
C ILE A 393 5.74 -0.38 2.81
N THR A 394 6.26 -1.48 3.35
CA THR A 394 5.58 -2.78 3.34
C THR A 394 4.29 -2.72 4.16
N ILE A 395 4.34 -2.17 5.37
CA ILE A 395 3.18 -1.97 6.26
C ILE A 395 2.14 -1.09 5.56
N SER A 396 2.57 0.01 4.93
CA SER A 396 1.68 0.89 4.15
C SER A 396 0.96 0.15 3.01
N MET A 397 1.68 -0.69 2.26
CA MET A 397 1.08 -1.52 1.22
C MET A 397 0.13 -2.58 1.78
N MET A 398 0.45 -3.18 2.94
CA MET A 398 -0.44 -4.13 3.62
C MET A 398 -1.73 -3.46 4.10
N GLN A 399 -1.66 -2.25 4.65
CA GLN A 399 -2.84 -1.44 5.00
C GLN A 399 -3.70 -1.15 3.77
N TYR A 400 -3.06 -0.84 2.63
CA TYR A 400 -3.76 -0.63 1.37
C TYR A 400 -4.51 -1.90 0.92
N ILE A 401 -3.88 -3.07 1.02
CA ILE A 401 -4.53 -4.36 0.68
C ILE A 401 -5.76 -4.59 1.54
N VAL A 402 -5.71 -4.28 2.84
CA VAL A 402 -6.85 -4.41 3.75
C VAL A 402 -7.99 -3.47 3.33
N LEU A 403 -7.69 -2.21 3.03
CA LEU A 403 -8.68 -1.26 2.52
C LEU A 403 -9.26 -1.66 1.15
N ALA A 404 -8.43 -2.20 0.26
CA ALA A 404 -8.89 -2.73 -1.02
C ALA A 404 -9.85 -3.92 -0.83
N LEU A 405 -9.59 -4.77 0.17
CA LEU A 405 -10.49 -5.89 0.50
C LEU A 405 -11.80 -5.38 1.08
N HIS A 406 -11.73 -4.44 2.02
CA HIS A 406 -12.90 -3.80 2.59
C HIS A 406 -13.76 -3.17 1.48
N LYS A 407 -13.14 -2.43 0.56
CA LYS A 407 -13.82 -1.87 -0.62
C LYS A 407 -14.49 -2.92 -1.48
N ARG A 408 -13.87 -4.09 -1.63
CA ARG A 408 -14.44 -5.18 -2.41
C ARG A 408 -15.74 -5.70 -1.77
N PHE A 409 -15.84 -5.65 -0.44
CA PHE A 409 -16.98 -6.15 0.30
C PHE A 409 -18.06 -5.10 0.59
N ALA A 410 -17.70 -3.82 0.68
CA ALA A 410 -18.58 -2.75 1.14
C ALA A 410 -19.33 -1.97 0.02
N ALA A 411 -19.33 -2.46 -1.23
CA ALA A 411 -20.04 -1.91 -2.40
C ALA A 411 -20.03 -0.36 -2.60
N TYR A 412 -19.38 0.10 -3.68
CA TYR A 412 -19.41 1.48 -4.22
C TYR A 412 -18.72 2.61 -3.44
N GLU A 413 -18.13 2.37 -2.26
CA GLU A 413 -17.34 3.42 -1.59
C GLU A 413 -15.89 3.56 -2.09
N SER A 414 -15.36 4.78 -2.10
CA SER A 414 -13.94 5.05 -2.39
C SER A 414 -13.03 4.62 -1.23
N ILE A 415 -11.76 4.28 -1.49
CA ILE A 415 -10.79 3.92 -0.42
C ILE A 415 -10.65 5.06 0.59
N GLY A 416 -10.69 6.32 0.14
CA GLY A 416 -10.68 7.48 1.02
C GLY A 416 -11.92 7.62 1.90
N ALA A 417 -13.11 7.26 1.40
CA ALA A 417 -14.34 7.23 2.19
C ALA A 417 -14.27 6.12 3.24
N LEU A 418 -13.89 4.91 2.83
CA LEU A 418 -13.70 3.76 3.71
C LEU A 418 -12.65 4.04 4.80
N PHE A 419 -11.55 4.70 4.45
CA PHE A 419 -10.55 5.10 5.44
C PHE A 419 -11.12 6.09 6.46
N ARG A 420 -11.94 7.07 6.03
CA ARG A 420 -12.60 8.02 6.94
C ARG A 420 -13.63 7.33 7.84
N ALA A 421 -14.46 6.46 7.27
CA ALA A 421 -15.43 5.66 8.03
C ALA A 421 -14.73 4.74 9.04
N SER A 422 -13.69 4.04 8.59
CA SER A 422 -12.83 3.22 9.46
C SER A 422 -12.21 4.06 10.58
N LYS A 423 -11.66 5.23 10.26
CA LYS A 423 -11.07 6.13 11.26
C LYS A 423 -12.11 6.61 12.27
N GLN A 424 -13.31 6.96 11.81
CA GLN A 424 -14.41 7.37 12.67
C GLN A 424 -14.79 6.23 13.63
N TYR A 425 -14.96 5.02 13.11
CA TYR A 425 -15.19 3.83 13.92
C TYR A 425 -14.08 3.60 14.97
N PHE A 426 -12.81 3.71 14.58
CA PHE A 426 -11.69 3.59 15.53
C PHE A 426 -11.65 4.72 16.58
N LEU A 427 -12.09 5.94 16.23
CA LEU A 427 -12.19 7.06 17.17
C LEU A 427 -13.32 6.83 18.17
N GLU A 428 -14.51 6.42 17.71
CA GLU A 428 -15.66 6.05 18.54
C GLU A 428 -15.30 4.92 19.50
N ALA A 429 -14.67 3.86 18.99
CA ALA A 429 -14.07 2.77 19.74
C ALA A 429 -13.12 3.29 20.85
N THR A 430 -12.16 4.15 20.48
CA THR A 430 -11.19 4.71 21.44
C THR A 430 -11.87 5.59 22.49
N LEU A 431 -12.87 6.39 22.10
CA LEU A 431 -13.64 7.25 22.99
C LEU A 431 -14.49 6.41 23.96
N ALA A 432 -15.19 5.39 23.47
CA ALA A 432 -15.95 4.45 24.28
C ALA A 432 -15.06 3.80 25.35
N LYS A 433 -13.86 3.33 24.97
CA LYS A 433 -12.87 2.79 25.92
C LYS A 433 -12.45 3.81 26.98
N ARG A 434 -12.26 5.08 26.62
CA ARG A 434 -11.90 6.14 27.58
C ARG A 434 -13.05 6.50 28.50
N LEU A 435 -14.26 6.63 27.96
CA LEU A 435 -15.47 6.90 28.74
C LEU A 435 -15.76 5.77 29.71
N TRP A 436 -15.59 4.53 29.28
CA TRP A 436 -15.70 3.36 30.16
C TRP A 436 -14.65 3.37 31.28
N GLY A 437 -13.39 3.66 30.96
CA GLY A 437 -12.34 3.81 31.97
C GLY A 437 -12.61 4.95 32.96
N PHE A 438 -13.16 6.07 32.49
CA PHE A 438 -13.59 7.18 33.35
C PHE A 438 -14.78 6.79 34.24
N LEU A 439 -15.79 6.11 33.68
CA LEU A 439 -16.94 5.59 34.42
C LEU A 439 -16.48 4.67 35.56
N LEU A 440 -15.59 3.71 35.26
CA LEU A 440 -15.03 2.81 36.27
C LEU A 440 -14.26 3.57 37.35
N GLN A 441 -13.53 4.64 37.01
CA GLN A 441 -12.86 5.49 37.99
C GLN A 441 -13.85 6.25 38.87
N VAL A 442 -14.91 6.81 38.29
CA VAL A 442 -15.98 7.49 39.05
C VAL A 442 -16.69 6.50 39.97
N LEU A 443 -17.04 5.31 39.46
CA LEU A 443 -17.65 4.24 40.25
C LEU A 443 -16.72 3.81 41.39
N GLN A 444 -15.43 3.62 41.14
CA GLN A 444 -14.45 3.32 42.19
C GLN A 444 -14.42 4.41 43.25
N GLN A 445 -14.42 5.69 42.88
CA GLN A 445 -14.43 6.79 43.84
C GLN A 445 -15.73 6.84 44.64
N ILE A 446 -16.87 6.52 44.03
CA ILE A 446 -18.16 6.41 44.71
C ILE A 446 -18.13 5.23 45.69
N THR A 447 -17.66 4.06 45.26
CA THR A 447 -17.57 2.88 46.14
C THR A 447 -16.60 3.11 47.29
N ASP A 448 -15.48 3.79 47.04
CA ASP A 448 -14.54 4.18 48.09
C ASP A 448 -15.18 5.17 49.08
N LEU A 449 -15.96 6.15 48.60
CA LEU A 449 -16.65 7.15 49.42
C LEU A 449 -17.72 6.53 50.33
N PHE A 450 -18.43 5.53 49.84
CA PHE A 450 -19.52 4.87 50.57
C PHE A 450 -19.08 3.55 51.23
N GLU A 451 -17.78 3.24 51.25
CA GLU A 451 -17.21 2.00 51.81
C GLU A 451 -17.84 0.72 51.23
N ILE A 452 -18.22 0.76 49.96
CA ILE A 452 -18.82 -0.35 49.23
C ILE A 452 -17.71 -1.17 48.55
N ASP A 453 -17.78 -2.49 48.61
CA ASP A 453 -16.89 -3.36 47.84
C ASP A 453 -17.18 -3.22 46.33
N PHE A 454 -16.19 -2.68 45.61
CA PHE A 454 -16.26 -2.45 44.17
C PHE A 454 -16.44 -3.74 43.36
N GLU A 455 -15.75 -4.83 43.71
CA GLU A 455 -15.88 -6.09 42.96
C GLU A 455 -17.25 -6.72 43.18
N LEU A 456 -17.78 -6.62 44.40
CA LEU A 456 -19.14 -7.07 44.72
C LEU A 456 -20.20 -6.27 43.96
N LEU A 457 -20.04 -4.94 43.89
CA LEU A 457 -20.95 -4.06 43.13
C LEU A 457 -20.93 -4.39 41.64
N MET A 458 -19.75 -4.51 41.04
CA MET A 458 -19.60 -4.84 39.62
C MET A 458 -20.18 -6.22 39.29
N THR A 459 -19.99 -7.20 40.18
CA THR A 459 -20.55 -8.56 40.02
C THR A 459 -22.07 -8.55 40.09
N LYS A 460 -22.68 -7.76 40.98
CA LYS A 460 -24.14 -7.59 41.03
C LYS A 460 -24.68 -6.87 39.79
N MET A 461 -24.01 -5.80 39.34
CA MET A 461 -24.39 -5.07 38.13
C MET A 461 -24.40 -5.94 36.87
N LEU A 462 -23.47 -6.89 36.75
CA LEU A 462 -23.38 -7.79 35.59
C LEU A 462 -24.41 -8.93 35.61
N ASN A 463 -24.91 -9.31 36.79
CA ASN A 463 -25.77 -10.49 36.97
C ASN A 463 -27.23 -10.15 37.32
N GLU A 464 -27.52 -8.94 37.78
CA GLU A 464 -28.86 -8.49 38.18
C GLU A 464 -29.39 -7.39 37.23
N LYS A 465 -30.23 -7.78 36.26
CA LYS A 465 -30.87 -6.86 35.29
C LYS A 465 -31.60 -5.68 35.94
N GLU A 466 -32.20 -5.88 37.11
CA GLU A 466 -32.95 -4.83 37.80
C GLU A 466 -32.02 -3.72 38.33
N LEU A 467 -30.79 -4.07 38.74
CA LEU A 467 -29.79 -3.12 39.22
C LEU A 467 -29.22 -2.29 38.06
N GLU A 468 -29.01 -2.93 36.91
CA GLU A 468 -28.61 -2.28 35.64
C GLU A 468 -29.64 -1.21 35.22
N GLU A 469 -30.93 -1.55 35.22
CA GLU A 469 -32.01 -0.62 34.86
C GLU A 469 -32.12 0.57 35.82
N ARG A 470 -31.94 0.35 37.13
CA ARG A 470 -31.96 1.43 38.13
C ARG A 470 -30.79 2.39 37.96
N MET A 471 -29.60 1.87 37.69
CA MET A 471 -28.41 2.68 37.40
C MET A 471 -28.56 3.47 36.11
N PHE A 472 -29.15 2.87 35.07
CA PHE A 472 -29.44 3.57 33.81
C PHE A 472 -30.39 4.75 34.02
N LYS A 473 -31.42 4.60 34.88
CA LYS A 473 -32.32 5.69 35.28
C LYS A 473 -31.59 6.79 36.07
N ILE A 474 -30.67 6.44 36.98
CA ILE A 474 -29.85 7.41 37.73
C ILE A 474 -28.96 8.21 36.77
N VAL A 475 -28.30 7.55 35.81
CA VAL A 475 -27.48 8.22 34.80
C VAL A 475 -28.33 9.13 33.90
N GLN A 476 -29.53 8.68 33.49
CA GLN A 476 -30.48 9.53 32.75
C GLN A 476 -30.89 10.78 33.53
N ALA A 477 -31.22 10.64 34.82
CA ALA A 477 -31.58 11.76 35.68
C ALA A 477 -30.42 12.76 35.84
N LEU A 478 -29.19 12.27 35.98
CA LEU A 478 -27.99 13.11 36.05
C LEU A 478 -27.74 13.86 34.72
N THR A 479 -27.93 13.22 33.57
CA THR A 479 -27.81 13.90 32.27
C THR A 479 -28.90 14.95 32.01
N GLN A 480 -30.13 14.74 32.50
CA GLN A 480 -31.20 15.74 32.40
C GLN A 480 -30.94 16.95 33.30
N SER A 481 -30.35 16.76 34.48
CA SER A 481 -29.98 17.85 35.38
C SER A 481 -28.88 18.77 34.81
N SER A 482 -28.01 18.27 33.94
CA SER A 482 -26.98 19.08 33.26
C SER A 482 -27.51 20.01 32.13
N GLN A 483 -28.73 19.79 31.62
CA GLN A 483 -29.38 20.73 30.67
C GLN A 483 -30.05 21.91 31.38
N LEU A 484 -30.28 21.83 32.69
CA LEU A 484 -30.86 22.89 33.51
C LEU A 484 -29.81 23.82 34.15
N ALA A 485 -28.52 23.54 33.93
CA ALA A 485 -27.39 24.28 34.51
C ALA A 485 -26.44 24.89 33.46
N ALA A 486 -26.96 25.25 32.28
CA ALA A 486 -26.28 26.16 31.37
C ALA A 486 -26.90 27.56 31.53
N PRO A 487 -26.10 28.62 31.81
CA PRO A 487 -26.54 29.98 31.54
C PRO A 487 -26.69 30.25 30.04
#